data_AF-A0A6P0TRV0-F1
#
_entry.id   AF-A0A6P0TRV0-F1
#
_cell.length_a   1.000
_cell.length_b   1.000
_cell.length_c   1.000
_cell.angle_alpha   90.00
_cell.angle_beta   90.00
_cell.angle_gamma   90.00
#
_symmetry.space_group_name_H-M   'P 1'
#
loop_
_entity.id
_entity.type
_entity.pdbx_description
1 polymer ?
#
loop_
_entity_poly.entity_id
_entity_poly.type
_entity_poly.pdbx_seq_one_letter_code
_entity_poly.pdbx_strand_id
1 'polypeptide(L)'
;MFILKRQDVEITSIQHPKKDQQIPILSYQGQTFRLISLFKAEQAEEARSFWRDLTDNRGKACVLLEEPDRYSVWGKVRLEQLSNEDSKDEDAITPSFIQGCLLLVQALYFDVEDLLGNRQAKSFHKDFTKLLQNRNFPNTDSPDATKALLTVDPVKKLPLPSWREVHLYTLLQEVHHLGEQYFGNSNFAEGIDEILESMPNSEKTQFMAWLNQFPEGKQWAVK
;
A
#
# COMPACT_ATOMS: atom_id res chain seq x y z
N MET A 1 5.97 13.64 -0.33
CA MET A 1 5.48 14.12 -1.64
C MET A 1 6.56 15.02 -2.22
N PHE A 2 7.14 14.68 -3.37
CA PHE A 2 8.39 15.30 -3.84
C PHE A 2 8.31 15.73 -5.30
N ILE A 3 8.74 16.97 -5.56
CA ILE A 3 9.05 17.49 -6.88
C ILE A 3 10.56 17.34 -7.05
N LEU A 4 10.98 16.64 -8.10
CA LEU A 4 12.38 16.35 -8.39
C LEU A 4 12.88 17.26 -9.51
N LYS A 5 14.16 17.62 -9.47
CA LYS A 5 14.82 18.26 -10.61
C LYS A 5 15.63 17.22 -11.37
N ARG A 6 15.92 17.52 -12.65
CA ARG A 6 16.72 16.64 -13.51
C ARG A 6 18.04 16.16 -12.90
N GLN A 7 18.69 17.00 -12.09
CA GLN A 7 19.96 16.70 -11.43
C GLN A 7 19.84 15.67 -10.30
N ASP A 8 18.64 15.46 -9.76
CA ASP A 8 18.41 14.59 -8.60
C ASP A 8 18.16 13.14 -9.02
N VAL A 9 18.00 12.87 -10.33
CA VAL A 9 17.49 11.61 -10.85
C VAL A 9 18.36 11.03 -11.96
N GLU A 10 18.41 9.70 -12.02
CA GLU A 10 19.00 8.96 -13.13
C GLU A 10 17.88 8.42 -14.02
N ILE A 11 17.94 8.67 -15.34
CA ILE A 11 16.96 8.16 -16.30
C ILE A 11 17.68 7.23 -17.26
N THR A 12 17.27 5.96 -17.26
CA THR A 12 17.81 4.92 -18.14
C THR A 12 16.71 4.33 -19.00
N SER A 13 17.04 3.92 -20.21
CA SER A 13 16.12 3.15 -21.06
C SER A 13 16.38 1.67 -20.86
N ILE A 14 15.35 0.91 -20.49
CA ILE A 14 15.42 -0.55 -20.47
C ILE A 14 14.68 -1.11 -21.68
N GLN A 15 15.20 -2.21 -22.24
CA GLN A 15 14.51 -2.94 -23.29
C GLN A 15 13.31 -3.67 -22.69
N HIS A 16 12.12 -3.50 -23.28
CA HIS A 16 10.95 -4.26 -22.87
C HIS A 16 11.21 -5.77 -23.11
N PRO A 17 11.01 -6.66 -22.12
CA PRO A 17 11.39 -8.07 -22.25
C PRO A 17 10.68 -8.83 -23.37
N LYS A 18 9.45 -8.42 -23.70
CA LYS A 18 8.57 -9.06 -24.72
C LYS A 18 8.30 -8.24 -25.99
N LYS A 19 8.73 -6.97 -26.03
CA LYS A 19 8.41 -6.03 -27.12
C LYS A 19 9.71 -5.35 -27.53
N ASP A 20 9.88 -5.05 -28.80
CA ASP A 20 11.07 -4.33 -29.26
C ASP A 20 10.91 -2.82 -29.04
N GLN A 21 10.65 -2.44 -27.78
CA GLN A 21 10.37 -1.08 -27.36
C GLN A 21 11.20 -0.74 -26.13
N GLN A 22 11.82 0.44 -26.12
CA GLN A 22 12.52 0.95 -24.95
C GLN A 22 11.57 1.69 -24.02
N ILE A 23 11.67 1.37 -22.73
CA ILE A 23 10.89 2.01 -21.66
C ILE A 23 11.82 2.91 -20.86
N PRO A 24 11.52 4.21 -20.73
CA PRO A 24 12.28 5.09 -19.85
C PRO A 24 11.95 4.77 -18.39
N ILE A 25 12.98 4.60 -17.58
CA ILE A 25 12.91 4.36 -16.14
C ILE A 25 13.69 5.44 -15.42
N LEU A 26 13.04 6.08 -14.46
CA LEU A 26 13.62 7.04 -13.54
C LEU A 26 13.99 6.33 -12.25
N SER A 27 15.22 6.51 -11.80
CA SER A 27 15.75 5.99 -10.54
C SER A 27 16.04 7.14 -9.59
N TYR A 28 15.50 7.04 -8.37
CA TYR A 28 15.67 8.03 -7.31
C TYR A 28 15.67 7.35 -5.94
N GLN A 29 16.72 7.57 -5.14
CA GLN A 29 16.85 7.02 -3.78
C GLN A 29 16.61 5.49 -3.69
N GLY A 30 17.09 4.72 -4.68
CA GLY A 30 16.90 3.27 -4.74
C GLY A 30 15.48 2.81 -5.12
N GLN A 31 14.60 3.73 -5.51
CA GLN A 31 13.28 3.44 -6.06
C GLN A 31 13.26 3.72 -7.56
N THR A 32 12.43 2.96 -8.27
CA THR A 32 12.26 3.08 -9.73
C THR A 32 10.86 3.53 -10.10
N PHE A 33 10.78 4.34 -11.15
CA PHE A 33 9.56 4.95 -11.62
C PHE A 33 9.48 4.86 -13.15
N ARG A 34 8.28 4.65 -13.67
CA ARG A 34 7.96 4.62 -15.10
C ARG A 34 7.26 5.90 -15.50
N LEU A 35 7.55 6.40 -16.69
CA LEU A 35 6.87 7.56 -17.26
C LEU A 35 5.37 7.30 -17.42
N ILE A 36 4.52 8.13 -16.80
CA ILE A 36 3.06 8.12 -16.96
C ILE A 36 2.64 9.14 -18.02
N SER A 37 3.14 10.37 -17.91
CA SER A 37 2.73 11.47 -18.77
C SER A 37 3.83 12.53 -18.90
N LEU A 38 3.78 13.27 -20.01
CA LEU A 38 4.71 14.32 -20.37
C LEU A 38 3.95 15.58 -20.76
N PHE A 39 4.40 16.71 -20.25
CA PHE A 39 3.77 18.03 -20.39
C PHE A 39 4.81 19.04 -20.86
N LYS A 40 4.40 20.00 -21.69
CA LYS A 40 5.29 21.09 -22.12
C LYS A 40 5.57 22.08 -20.97
N ALA A 41 6.61 22.90 -21.09
CA ALA A 41 6.92 23.94 -20.10
C ALA A 41 5.72 24.86 -19.76
N GLU A 42 4.90 25.18 -20.76
CA GLU A 42 3.69 26.02 -20.62
C GLU A 42 2.59 25.35 -19.79
N GLN A 43 2.62 24.02 -19.66
CA GLN A 43 1.62 23.21 -18.96
C GLN A 43 2.05 22.87 -17.52
N ALA A 44 2.92 23.68 -16.92
CA ALA A 44 3.44 23.45 -15.56
C ALA A 44 2.33 23.26 -14.52
N GLU A 45 1.28 24.09 -14.58
CA GLU A 45 0.16 24.04 -13.65
C GLU A 45 -0.70 22.79 -13.85
N GLU A 46 -0.91 22.39 -15.10
CA GLU A 46 -1.62 21.16 -15.47
C GLU A 46 -0.85 19.92 -14.98
N ALA A 47 0.47 19.87 -15.19
CA ALA A 47 1.32 18.78 -14.72
C ALA A 47 1.29 18.64 -13.20
N ARG A 48 1.33 19.76 -12.46
CA ARG A 48 1.22 19.79 -10.99
C ARG A 48 -0.16 19.36 -10.51
N SER A 49 -1.22 19.79 -11.19
CA SER A 49 -2.59 19.39 -10.88
C SER A 49 -2.79 17.89 -11.10
N PHE A 50 -2.33 17.37 -12.24
CA PHE A 50 -2.39 15.95 -12.58
C PHE A 50 -1.61 15.09 -11.58
N TRP A 51 -0.40 15.51 -11.22
CA TRP A 51 0.40 14.83 -10.21
C TRP A 51 -0.30 14.83 -8.84
N ARG A 52 -0.86 15.97 -8.38
CA ARG A 52 -1.63 16.01 -7.13
C ARG A 52 -2.87 15.12 -7.16
N ASP A 53 -3.61 15.09 -8.27
CA ASP A 53 -4.77 14.19 -8.40
C ASP A 53 -4.32 12.73 -8.26
N LEU A 54 -3.21 12.37 -8.89
CA LEU A 54 -2.65 11.03 -8.78
C LEU A 54 -2.20 10.69 -7.36
N THR A 55 -1.50 11.59 -6.66
CA THR A 55 -1.02 11.31 -5.30
C THR A 55 -2.11 11.40 -4.24
N ASP A 56 -2.93 12.45 -4.27
CA ASP A 56 -3.79 12.83 -3.15
C ASP A 56 -5.17 12.16 -3.27
N ASN A 57 -5.72 12.10 -4.48
CA ASN A 57 -7.04 11.51 -4.71
C ASN A 57 -6.94 10.03 -5.12
N ARG A 58 -5.91 9.68 -5.89
CA ARG A 58 -5.73 8.30 -6.36
C ARG A 58 -4.69 7.51 -5.58
N GLY A 59 -3.96 8.13 -4.65
CA GLY A 59 -2.97 7.45 -3.81
C GLY A 59 -1.85 6.77 -4.59
N LYS A 60 -1.59 7.18 -5.84
CA LYS A 60 -0.49 6.65 -6.64
C LYS A 60 0.82 7.23 -6.13
N ALA A 61 1.77 6.36 -5.78
CA ALA A 61 3.13 6.78 -5.51
C ALA A 61 3.77 7.26 -6.81
N CYS A 62 3.77 8.58 -7.03
CA CYS A 62 4.32 9.19 -8.23
C CYS A 62 5.12 10.45 -7.91
N VAL A 63 6.09 10.74 -8.78
CA VAL A 63 6.97 11.90 -8.68
C VAL A 63 6.75 12.80 -9.89
N LEU A 64 6.78 14.10 -9.64
CA LEU A 64 6.83 15.11 -10.69
C LEU A 64 8.30 15.49 -10.91
N LEU A 65 8.79 15.31 -12.13
CA LEU A 65 10.10 15.75 -12.55
C LEU A 65 9.97 17.07 -13.33
N GLU A 66 10.64 18.10 -12.83
CA GLU A 66 10.75 19.41 -13.49
C GLU A 66 12.05 19.48 -14.29
N GLU A 67 11.91 19.69 -15.60
CA GLU A 67 12.99 19.99 -16.52
C GLU A 67 12.81 21.41 -17.09
N PRO A 68 13.87 22.08 -17.58
CA PRO A 68 13.77 23.46 -18.05
C PRO A 68 12.74 23.68 -19.17
N ASP A 69 12.51 22.66 -20.00
CA ASP A 69 11.68 22.69 -21.20
C ASP A 69 10.39 21.86 -21.08
N ARG A 70 10.22 21.08 -20.00
CA ARG A 70 9.10 20.15 -19.84
C ARG A 70 8.88 19.69 -18.41
N TYR A 71 7.71 19.13 -18.17
CA TYR A 71 7.36 18.46 -16.92
C TYR A 71 6.99 17.01 -17.23
N SER A 72 7.38 16.08 -16.37
CA SER A 72 7.01 14.68 -16.53
C SER A 72 6.56 14.07 -15.21
N VAL A 73 5.53 13.23 -15.28
CA VAL A 73 4.97 12.52 -14.12
C VAL A 73 5.34 11.06 -14.23
N TRP A 74 5.91 10.51 -13.17
CA TRP A 74 6.44 9.15 -13.13
C TRP A 74 5.80 8.37 -11.99
N GLY A 75 5.27 7.19 -12.29
CA GLY A 75 4.67 6.27 -11.31
C GLY A 75 5.68 5.28 -10.79
N LYS A 76 5.70 5.02 -9.48
CA LYS A 76 6.59 4.04 -8.87
C LYS A 76 6.25 2.66 -9.41
N VAL A 77 7.28 1.93 -9.85
CA VAL A 77 7.15 0.55 -10.37
C VAL A 77 8.22 -0.33 -9.76
N ARG A 78 7.90 -1.62 -9.60
CA ARG A 78 8.92 -2.65 -9.32
C ARG A 78 9.47 -3.18 -10.65
N LEU A 79 10.79 -3.33 -10.78
CA LEU A 79 11.39 -3.82 -12.03
C LEU A 79 10.84 -5.18 -12.45
N GLU A 80 10.47 -6.04 -11.49
CA GLU A 80 9.88 -7.35 -11.77
C GLU A 80 8.51 -7.25 -12.46
N GLN A 81 7.75 -6.16 -12.24
CA GLN A 81 6.43 -5.94 -12.84
C GLN A 81 6.50 -5.53 -14.31
N LEU A 82 7.62 -4.93 -14.76
CA LEU A 82 7.83 -4.50 -16.16
C LEU A 82 7.87 -5.68 -17.16
N SER A 83 7.97 -6.92 -16.67
CA SER A 83 7.96 -8.13 -17.50
C SER A 83 6.55 -8.62 -17.86
N ASN A 84 5.51 -8.11 -17.19
CA ASN A 84 4.13 -8.60 -17.30
C ASN A 84 3.17 -7.45 -17.65
N GLU A 85 3.17 -7.00 -18.90
CA GLU A 85 2.31 -5.91 -19.36
C GLU A 85 1.42 -6.26 -20.56
N ASP A 86 0.39 -7.07 -20.30
CA ASP A 86 -0.89 -6.95 -21.02
C ASP A 86 -2.02 -6.40 -20.13
N SER A 87 -1.74 -6.11 -18.85
CA SER A 87 -2.71 -5.52 -17.93
C SER A 87 -2.55 -4.00 -17.91
N LYS A 88 -3.56 -3.29 -18.42
CA LYS A 88 -3.82 -1.87 -18.10
C LYS A 88 -4.13 -1.62 -16.60
N ASP A 89 -4.01 -2.65 -15.76
CA ASP A 89 -4.10 -2.59 -14.30
C ASP A 89 -2.70 -2.58 -13.68
N GLU A 90 -1.97 -1.47 -13.84
CA GLU A 90 -0.72 -1.19 -13.11
C GLU A 90 -0.93 -1.09 -11.59
N ASP A 91 -2.19 -1.09 -11.11
CA ASP A 91 -2.58 -0.90 -9.70
C ASP A 91 -3.10 -2.18 -9.01
N ALA A 92 -3.11 -3.34 -9.69
CA ALA A 92 -3.61 -4.58 -9.10
C ALA A 92 -2.65 -5.10 -8.02
N ILE A 93 -2.90 -4.74 -6.76
CA ILE A 93 -2.24 -5.39 -5.62
C ILE A 93 -2.50 -6.89 -5.70
N THR A 94 -1.46 -7.69 -5.46
CA THR A 94 -1.62 -9.12 -5.27
C THR A 94 -2.62 -9.36 -4.12
N PRO A 95 -3.73 -10.09 -4.34
CA PRO A 95 -4.75 -10.35 -3.32
C PRO A 95 -4.18 -10.83 -1.97
N SER A 96 -3.07 -11.58 -2.00
CA SER A 96 -2.34 -12.04 -0.84
C SER A 96 -1.85 -10.93 0.08
N PHE A 97 -1.60 -9.70 -0.42
CA PHE A 97 -1.18 -8.59 0.45
C PHE A 97 -2.36 -8.02 1.22
N ILE A 98 -3.54 -7.95 0.61
CA ILE A 98 -4.77 -7.57 1.32
C ILE A 98 -5.05 -8.62 2.41
N GLN A 99 -4.91 -9.90 2.08
CA GLN A 99 -5.09 -11.00 3.03
C GLN A 99 -4.11 -10.92 4.20
N GLY A 100 -2.82 -10.74 3.93
CA GLY A 100 -1.80 -10.58 4.96
C GLY A 100 -2.09 -9.40 5.89
N CYS A 101 -2.41 -8.23 5.34
CA CYS A 101 -2.78 -7.07 6.15
C CYS A 101 -4.02 -7.36 7.01
N LEU A 102 -5.06 -7.98 6.46
CA LEU A 102 -6.26 -8.32 7.22
C LEU A 102 -5.97 -9.32 8.34
N LEU A 103 -5.12 -10.32 8.13
CA LEU A 103 -4.71 -11.26 9.19
C LEU A 103 -4.05 -10.52 10.37
N LEU A 104 -3.19 -9.54 10.12
CA LEU A 104 -2.58 -8.72 11.17
C LEU A 104 -3.63 -7.93 11.96
N VAL A 105 -4.58 -7.30 11.27
CA VAL A 105 -5.69 -6.56 11.92
C VAL A 105 -6.54 -7.50 12.77
N GLN A 106 -6.83 -8.70 12.25
CA GLN A 106 -7.63 -9.71 12.95
C GLN A 106 -6.94 -10.23 14.20
N ALA A 107 -5.65 -10.54 14.12
CA ALA A 107 -4.85 -10.94 15.27
C ALA A 107 -4.92 -9.88 16.38
N LEU A 108 -4.71 -8.62 16.04
CA LEU A 108 -4.83 -7.52 17.00
C LEU A 108 -6.24 -7.41 17.61
N TYR A 109 -7.29 -7.54 16.79
CA TYR A 109 -8.67 -7.52 17.29
C TYR A 109 -8.95 -8.67 18.27
N PHE A 110 -8.46 -9.88 17.97
CA PHE A 110 -8.60 -11.04 18.85
C PHE A 110 -7.79 -10.87 20.14
N ASP A 111 -6.56 -10.35 20.08
CA ASP A 111 -5.79 -10.03 21.28
C ASP A 111 -6.52 -9.01 22.16
N VAL A 112 -7.14 -7.99 21.57
CA VAL A 112 -7.97 -7.03 22.33
C VAL A 112 -9.15 -7.74 22.99
N GLU A 113 -9.81 -8.66 22.29
CA GLU A 113 -10.93 -9.42 22.85
C GLU A 113 -10.49 -10.35 23.98
N ASP A 114 -9.40 -11.09 23.78
CA ASP A 114 -8.91 -12.12 24.69
C ASP A 114 -8.22 -11.53 25.92
N LEU A 115 -7.44 -10.46 25.75
CA LEU A 115 -6.65 -9.86 26.83
C LEU A 115 -7.38 -8.72 27.55
N LEU A 116 -8.19 -7.93 26.83
CA LEU A 116 -8.85 -6.73 27.37
C LEU A 116 -10.38 -6.90 27.50
N GLY A 117 -10.94 -7.98 26.95
CA GLY A 117 -12.34 -8.37 27.07
C GLY A 117 -13.26 -7.78 25.99
N ASN A 118 -14.43 -8.42 25.83
CA ASN A 118 -15.41 -8.11 24.79
C ASN A 118 -15.88 -6.64 24.75
N ARG A 119 -15.87 -5.92 25.88
CA ARG A 119 -16.18 -4.48 25.91
C ARG A 119 -15.14 -3.67 25.13
N GLN A 120 -13.86 -4.01 25.26
CA GLN A 120 -12.79 -3.33 24.53
C GLN A 120 -12.77 -3.77 23.07
N ALA A 121 -13.05 -5.03 22.75
CA ALA A 121 -13.23 -5.47 21.37
C ALA A 121 -14.32 -4.68 20.63
N LYS A 122 -15.45 -4.40 21.29
CA LYS A 122 -16.51 -3.54 20.74
C LYS A 122 -16.06 -2.09 20.51
N SER A 123 -15.28 -1.53 21.43
CA SER A 123 -14.67 -0.20 21.25
C SER A 123 -13.71 -0.21 20.06
N PHE A 124 -12.88 -1.25 19.95
CA PHE A 124 -11.92 -1.41 18.87
C PHE A 124 -12.63 -1.49 17.52
N HIS A 125 -13.67 -2.32 17.38
CA HIS A 125 -14.45 -2.39 16.14
C HIS A 125 -15.03 -1.02 15.75
N LYS A 126 -15.53 -0.25 16.73
CA LYS A 126 -16.05 1.10 16.49
C LYS A 126 -14.94 2.05 16.01
N ASP A 127 -13.77 2.02 16.62
CA ASP A 127 -12.66 2.90 16.25
C ASP A 127 -12.02 2.49 14.91
N PHE A 128 -11.91 1.20 14.65
CA PHE A 128 -11.53 0.65 13.35
C PHE A 128 -12.49 1.07 12.23
N THR A 129 -13.80 1.04 12.49
CA THR A 129 -14.82 1.51 11.54
C THR A 129 -14.63 2.99 11.21
N LYS A 130 -14.43 3.83 12.23
CA LYS A 130 -14.18 5.27 12.02
C LYS A 130 -12.89 5.52 11.24
N LEU A 131 -11.83 4.76 11.53
CA LEU A 131 -10.54 4.85 10.84
C LEU A 131 -10.73 4.62 9.33
N LEU A 132 -11.41 3.53 8.95
CA LEU A 132 -11.68 3.20 7.55
C LEU A 132 -12.51 4.29 6.86
N GLN A 133 -13.53 4.82 7.54
CA GLN A 133 -14.37 5.91 7.03
C GLN A 133 -13.58 7.21 6.85
N ASN A 134 -12.81 7.63 7.87
CA ASN A 134 -12.01 8.86 7.84
C ASN A 134 -10.93 8.83 6.76
N ARG A 135 -10.45 7.64 6.39
CA ARG A 135 -9.42 7.43 5.37
C ARG A 135 -10.01 7.01 4.01
N ASN A 136 -11.33 7.09 3.83
CA ASN A 136 -12.05 6.79 2.59
C ASN A 136 -11.73 5.41 2.00
N PHE A 137 -11.67 4.38 2.84
CA PHE A 137 -11.48 3.02 2.36
C PHE A 137 -12.69 2.57 1.54
N PRO A 138 -12.49 1.95 0.35
CA PRO A 138 -13.60 1.44 -0.42
C PRO A 138 -14.20 0.18 0.21
N ASN A 139 -15.51 0.00 0.04
CA ASN A 139 -16.31 -1.14 0.52
C ASN A 139 -16.40 -1.26 2.05
N THR A 140 -16.29 -0.16 2.80
CA THR A 140 -16.34 -0.14 4.28
C THR A 140 -17.50 0.68 4.85
N ASP A 141 -18.54 0.93 4.04
CA ASP A 141 -19.64 1.84 4.39
C ASP A 141 -20.66 1.25 5.38
N SER A 142 -20.64 -0.07 5.59
CA SER A 142 -21.55 -0.75 6.52
C SER A 142 -20.84 -1.34 7.75
N PRO A 143 -21.50 -1.33 8.93
CA PRO A 143 -20.98 -2.00 10.12
C PRO A 143 -20.74 -3.50 9.92
N ASP A 144 -21.54 -4.15 9.08
CA ASP A 144 -21.38 -5.57 8.76
C ASP A 144 -20.16 -5.82 7.88
N ALA A 145 -19.87 -4.93 6.92
CA ALA A 145 -18.68 -5.03 6.08
C ALA A 145 -17.41 -4.90 6.93
N THR A 146 -17.33 -3.91 7.81
CA THR A 146 -16.17 -3.73 8.70
C THR A 146 -16.03 -4.88 9.71
N LYS A 147 -17.15 -5.41 10.22
CA LYS A 147 -17.13 -6.59 11.08
C LYS A 147 -16.60 -7.82 10.34
N ALA A 148 -17.02 -8.03 9.10
CA ALA A 148 -16.52 -9.13 8.28
C ALA A 148 -15.00 -9.07 8.09
N LEU A 149 -14.43 -7.88 7.89
CA LEU A 149 -12.97 -7.68 7.81
C LEU A 149 -12.24 -8.10 9.10
N LEU A 150 -12.88 -7.97 10.27
CA LEU A 150 -12.29 -8.31 11.57
C LEU A 150 -12.49 -9.76 11.99
N THR A 151 -13.43 -10.51 11.38
CA THR A 151 -13.80 -11.83 11.90
C THR A 151 -13.83 -12.95 10.87
N VAL A 152 -13.88 -12.64 9.57
CA VAL A 152 -13.97 -13.64 8.50
C VAL A 152 -12.57 -13.92 7.95
N ASP A 153 -12.19 -15.19 7.89
CA ASP A 153 -10.93 -15.66 7.32
C ASP A 153 -10.70 -15.05 5.91
N PRO A 154 -9.70 -14.16 5.75
CA PRO A 154 -9.46 -13.44 4.51
C PRO A 154 -8.83 -14.33 3.43
N VAL A 155 -8.18 -15.44 3.81
CA VAL A 155 -7.53 -16.36 2.89
C VAL A 155 -8.56 -17.25 2.19
N LYS A 156 -9.62 -17.66 2.89
CA LYS A 156 -10.55 -18.68 2.39
C LYS A 156 -11.96 -18.19 2.06
N LYS A 157 -12.47 -17.16 2.73
CA LYS A 157 -13.92 -16.91 2.78
C LYS A 157 -14.36 -15.48 2.49
N LEU A 158 -13.43 -14.54 2.42
CA LEU A 158 -13.76 -13.13 2.29
C LEU A 158 -13.69 -12.68 0.82
N PRO A 159 -14.75 -12.08 0.26
CA PRO A 159 -14.63 -11.30 -0.97
C PRO A 159 -13.76 -10.08 -0.66
N LEU A 160 -12.53 -10.09 -1.19
CA LEU A 160 -11.55 -9.06 -0.86
C LEU A 160 -12.02 -7.69 -1.38
N PRO A 161 -11.85 -6.63 -0.57
CA PRO A 161 -12.20 -5.29 -1.00
C PRO A 161 -11.26 -4.82 -2.13
N SER A 162 -11.73 -3.86 -2.93
CA SER A 162 -10.96 -3.27 -4.05
C SER A 162 -9.91 -2.27 -3.55
N TRP A 163 -9.10 -2.69 -2.59
CA TRP A 163 -8.07 -1.86 -1.97
C TRP A 163 -6.88 -1.68 -2.91
N ARG A 164 -6.19 -0.55 -2.74
CA ARG A 164 -4.98 -0.15 -3.46
C ARG A 164 -3.82 -0.10 -2.46
N GLU A 165 -2.60 -0.06 -2.95
CA GLU A 165 -1.41 -0.17 -2.10
C GLU A 165 -1.37 0.90 -1.00
N VAL A 166 -1.78 2.12 -1.34
CA VAL A 166 -1.99 3.24 -0.40
C VAL A 166 -2.92 2.89 0.76
N HIS A 167 -3.98 2.12 0.51
CA HIS A 167 -4.91 1.70 1.56
C HIS A 167 -4.23 0.69 2.48
N LEU A 168 -3.39 -0.20 1.96
CA LEU A 168 -2.66 -1.15 2.80
C LEU A 168 -1.62 -0.46 3.69
N TYR A 169 -0.87 0.50 3.15
CA TYR A 169 0.06 1.31 3.94
C TYR A 169 -0.67 2.08 5.05
N THR A 170 -1.74 2.77 4.69
CA THR A 170 -2.57 3.53 5.63
C THR A 170 -3.16 2.63 6.71
N LEU A 171 -3.63 1.44 6.32
CA LEU A 171 -4.20 0.47 7.25
C LEU A 171 -3.16 0.02 8.28
N LEU A 172 -1.98 -0.41 7.84
CA LEU A 172 -0.93 -0.90 8.73
C LEU A 172 -0.46 0.18 9.71
N GLN A 173 -0.31 1.42 9.24
CA GLN A 173 0.08 2.53 10.08
C GLN A 173 -0.97 2.85 11.14
N GLU A 174 -2.22 3.03 10.72
CA GLU A 174 -3.30 3.45 11.60
C GLU A 174 -3.68 2.34 12.59
N VAL A 175 -3.64 1.08 12.17
CA VAL A 175 -3.92 -0.06 13.04
C VAL A 175 -2.80 -0.29 14.04
N HIS A 176 -1.53 -0.08 13.65
CA HIS A 176 -0.43 -0.14 14.62
C HIS A 176 -0.62 0.92 15.70
N HIS A 177 -0.93 2.15 15.30
CA HIS A 177 -1.20 3.23 16.26
C HIS A 177 -2.41 2.90 17.15
N LEU A 178 -3.47 2.30 16.59
CA LEU A 178 -4.62 1.86 17.36
C LEU A 178 -4.24 0.77 18.37
N GLY A 179 -3.42 -0.21 17.97
CA GLY A 179 -2.91 -1.23 18.88
C GLY A 179 -2.13 -0.63 20.05
N GLU A 180 -1.25 0.33 19.79
CA GLU A 180 -0.49 1.04 20.83
C GLU A 180 -1.42 1.77 21.81
N GLN A 181 -2.54 2.33 21.35
CA GLN A 181 -3.53 2.97 22.23
C GLN A 181 -4.23 1.97 23.17
N TYR A 182 -4.45 0.73 22.74
CA TYR A 182 -5.12 -0.31 23.53
C TYR A 182 -4.15 -1.02 24.49
N PHE A 183 -2.91 -1.30 24.06
CA PHE A 183 -1.94 -2.08 24.85
C PHE A 183 -0.86 -1.23 25.55
N GLY A 184 -0.66 0.02 25.13
CA GLY A 184 0.38 0.91 25.66
C GLY A 184 1.81 0.55 25.24
N ASN A 185 1.97 -0.40 24.32
CA ASN A 185 3.24 -0.87 23.75
C ASN A 185 3.00 -1.43 22.34
N SER A 186 4.06 -1.88 21.66
CA SER A 186 4.02 -2.47 20.31
C SER A 186 4.19 -3.99 20.29
N ASN A 187 4.13 -4.68 21.43
CA ASN A 187 4.41 -6.12 21.52
C ASN A 187 3.32 -6.97 20.83
N PHE A 188 2.13 -6.42 20.60
CA PHE A 188 1.08 -7.05 19.82
C PHE A 188 1.48 -7.32 18.36
N ALA A 189 2.56 -6.67 17.87
CA ALA A 189 3.08 -6.86 16.52
C ALA A 189 4.14 -7.98 16.44
N GLU A 190 4.51 -8.59 17.57
CA GLU A 190 5.38 -9.76 17.61
C GLU A 190 4.66 -11.01 17.05
N GLY A 191 5.41 -12.02 16.64
CA GLY A 191 4.81 -13.29 16.20
C GLY A 191 4.11 -13.24 14.83
N ILE A 192 4.48 -12.29 13.96
CA ILE A 192 3.93 -12.18 12.60
C ILE A 192 4.00 -13.49 11.81
N ASP A 193 5.02 -14.32 12.07
CA ASP A 193 5.17 -15.62 11.43
C ASP A 193 4.02 -16.59 11.76
N GLU A 194 3.49 -16.54 12.98
CA GLU A 194 2.37 -17.35 13.46
C GLU A 194 1.05 -16.81 12.89
N ILE A 195 0.87 -15.49 12.89
CA ILE A 195 -0.32 -14.83 12.31
C ILE A 195 -0.50 -15.20 10.82
N LEU A 196 0.61 -15.26 10.08
CA LEU A 196 0.62 -15.55 8.65
C LEU A 196 0.68 -17.05 8.32
N GLU A 197 0.62 -17.96 9.30
CA GLU A 197 0.72 -19.42 9.06
C GLU A 197 -0.39 -19.95 8.16
N SER A 198 -1.55 -19.29 8.16
CA SER A 198 -2.68 -19.64 7.30
C SER A 198 -2.44 -19.38 5.80
N MET A 199 -1.43 -18.60 5.44
CA MET A 199 -1.09 -18.28 4.06
C MET A 199 -0.14 -19.32 3.44
N PRO A 200 -0.22 -19.57 2.12
CA PRO A 200 0.80 -20.36 1.41
C PRO A 200 2.20 -19.76 1.58
N ASN A 201 3.22 -20.59 1.77
CA ASN A 201 4.61 -20.16 2.01
C ASN A 201 5.16 -19.18 0.96
N SER A 202 4.80 -19.37 -0.32
CA SER A 202 5.20 -18.47 -1.41
C SER A 202 4.60 -17.07 -1.25
N GLU A 203 3.33 -17.00 -0.87
CA GLU A 203 2.61 -15.73 -0.67
C GLU A 203 3.05 -15.04 0.61
N LYS A 204 3.26 -15.79 1.69
CA LYS A 204 3.87 -15.29 2.93
C LYS A 204 5.23 -14.67 2.68
N THR A 205 6.10 -15.36 1.92
CA THR A 205 7.43 -14.84 1.56
C THR A 205 7.33 -13.54 0.76
N GLN A 206 6.42 -13.50 -0.21
CA GLN A 206 6.19 -12.31 -1.03
C GLN A 206 5.63 -11.14 -0.21
N PHE A 207 4.68 -11.41 0.69
CA PHE A 207 4.11 -10.42 1.60
C PHE A 207 5.15 -9.85 2.56
N MET A 208 5.97 -10.71 3.18
CA MET A 208 7.05 -10.26 4.07
C MET A 208 8.10 -9.45 3.33
N ALA A 209 8.43 -9.83 2.09
CA ALA A 209 9.32 -9.05 1.24
C ALA A 209 8.72 -7.69 0.88
N TRP A 210 7.41 -7.61 0.63
CA TRP A 210 6.68 -6.36 0.39
C TRP A 210 6.63 -5.48 1.65
N LEU A 211 6.28 -6.06 2.80
CA LEU A 211 6.14 -5.40 4.11
C LEU A 211 7.44 -4.71 4.55
N ASN A 212 8.58 -5.35 4.31
CA ASN A 212 9.89 -4.80 4.68
C ASN A 212 10.38 -3.62 3.81
N GLN A 213 9.67 -3.28 2.73
CA GLN A 213 10.11 -2.20 1.83
C GLN A 213 9.84 -0.79 2.38
N PHE A 214 9.00 -0.67 3.39
CA PHE A 214 8.54 0.62 3.91
C PHE A 214 8.60 0.67 5.45
N PRO A 215 8.77 1.87 6.04
CA PRO A 215 8.94 2.02 7.49
C PRO A 215 7.79 1.42 8.31
N GLU A 216 6.55 1.62 7.87
CA GLU A 216 5.35 1.18 8.58
C GLU A 216 5.27 -0.35 8.65
N GLY A 217 5.64 -1.04 7.58
CA GLY A 217 5.66 -2.51 7.56
C GLY A 217 6.77 -3.10 8.42
N LYS A 218 7.89 -2.39 8.59
CA LYS A 218 8.95 -2.81 9.53
C LYS A 218 8.49 -2.79 10.98
N GLN A 219 7.50 -1.96 11.34
CA GLN A 219 6.91 -1.97 12.68
C GLN A 219 6.16 -3.27 12.98
N TRP A 220 5.65 -3.92 11.93
CA TRP A 220 4.97 -5.21 12.02
C TRP A 220 5.90 -6.43 11.86
N ALA A 221 7.13 -6.21 11.37
CA ALA A 221 8.12 -7.26 11.18
C ALA A 221 9.10 -7.38 12.36
N VAL A 222 8.68 -6.97 13.56
CA VAL A 222 9.48 -7.05 14.79
C VAL A 222 9.55 -8.51 15.22
N LYS A 223 10.78 -8.98 15.48
CA LYS A 223 11.08 -10.35 15.90
C LYS A 223 11.32 -10.43 17.40
#